data_AF-A0A7X9B0U1-F1
#
_entry.id   AF-A0A7X9B0U1-F1
#
_cell.length_a   1.000
_cell.length_b   1.000
_cell.length_c   1.000
_cell.angle_alpha   90.00
_cell.angle_beta   90.00
_cell.angle_gamma   90.00
#
_symmetry.space_group_name_H-M   'P 1'
#
loop_
_entity.id
_entity.type
_entity.pdbx_description
1 polymer ?
#
loop_
_entity_poly.entity_id
_entity_poly.type
_entity_poly.pdbx_seq_one_letter_code
_entity_poly.pdbx_strand_id
1 'polypeptide(L)'
;MAESTRTYQLVDAGDGRKLERFADVLISRPCAQAVWRPSCPKSVWEQADASFTREQQGGWSFRRKIPSEWTCDVGGVLFTIRPTDFGHLGVFPEHAFAWQWLQQRAKDAKRALNVLNLFAYSGGATLALAKVGCEVCHLDASKKMVEWARQNANLNQLAGAPIRWIVDDVQKFLRREIRRGRRYDGIVLDPPSFGRGTNQELFKIDNDLIELLDLCWQVLSPNPAFVFLSCHTPGYTPIVLENILSQCAKDGRLSTGEMRIDAQPGSLPIPSGSYAAWQNNPTP
;
A
#
# COMPACT_ATOMS: atom_id res chain seq x y z
N MET A 1 7.82 2.63 -29.65
CA MET A 1 8.58 3.90 -29.53
C MET A 1 8.56 4.30 -28.06
N ALA A 2 9.72 4.23 -27.38
CA ALA A 2 10.01 4.63 -25.99
C ALA A 2 9.02 4.20 -24.86
N GLU A 3 8.83 2.90 -24.67
CA GLU A 3 8.28 2.33 -23.44
C GLU A 3 9.43 1.98 -22.48
N SER A 4 9.75 2.82 -21.48
CA SER A 4 10.30 2.39 -20.16
C SER A 4 10.82 3.52 -19.23
N THR A 5 10.71 4.82 -19.54
CA THR A 5 11.47 5.84 -18.76
C THR A 5 10.77 6.42 -17.53
N ARG A 6 9.53 6.03 -17.21
CA ARG A 6 8.77 6.60 -16.06
C ARG A 6 8.41 5.62 -14.95
N THR A 7 9.06 4.47 -14.88
CA THR A 7 8.76 3.44 -13.88
C THR A 7 9.61 3.61 -12.62
N TYR A 8 9.09 3.09 -11.50
CA TYR A 8 9.87 2.93 -10.28
C TYR A 8 10.95 1.84 -10.42
N GLN A 9 12.09 2.04 -9.77
CA GLN A 9 13.13 1.04 -9.60
C GLN A 9 13.85 1.22 -8.27
N LEU A 10 14.09 0.13 -7.54
CA LEU A 10 15.08 0.11 -6.47
C LEU A 10 16.46 -0.08 -7.09
N VAL A 11 17.31 0.95 -7.00
CA VAL A 11 18.65 0.96 -7.61
C VAL A 11 19.63 0.22 -6.71
N ASP A 12 19.65 0.51 -5.42
CA ASP A 12 20.55 -0.16 -4.48
C ASP A 12 20.07 0.00 -3.04
N ALA A 13 20.62 -0.82 -2.15
CA ALA A 13 20.31 -0.80 -0.72
C ALA A 13 21.54 -1.20 0.09
N GLY A 14 21.71 -0.58 1.24
CA GLY A 14 22.77 -0.93 2.18
C GLY A 14 23.06 0.21 3.15
N ASP A 15 23.86 -0.07 4.17
CA ASP A 15 24.28 0.85 5.23
C ASP A 15 23.11 1.66 5.83
N GLY A 16 21.97 1.00 6.03
CA GLY A 16 20.76 1.60 6.59
C GLY A 16 20.01 2.54 5.65
N ARG A 17 20.29 2.49 4.34
CA ARG A 17 19.69 3.35 3.31
C ARG A 17 19.22 2.56 2.10
N LYS A 18 18.36 3.18 1.31
CA LYS A 18 17.97 2.72 -0.02
C LYS A 18 18.06 3.86 -1.04
N LEU A 19 18.45 3.50 -2.26
CA LEU A 19 18.55 4.37 -3.41
C LEU A 19 17.47 3.96 -4.42
N GLU A 20 16.53 4.85 -4.68
CA GLU A 20 15.33 4.57 -5.45
C GLU A 20 15.20 5.56 -6.60
N ARG A 21 14.81 5.07 -7.77
CA ARG A 21 14.49 5.89 -8.93
C ARG A 21 12.99 5.95 -9.10
N PHE A 22 12.44 7.16 -9.09
CA PHE A 22 11.04 7.44 -9.39
C PHE A 22 10.98 8.24 -10.68
N ALA A 23 10.75 7.58 -11.82
CA ALA A 23 10.95 8.15 -13.15
C ALA A 23 12.37 8.72 -13.29
N ASP A 24 12.52 10.01 -13.61
CA ASP A 24 13.83 10.64 -13.84
C ASP A 24 14.52 11.14 -12.56
N VAL A 25 13.94 10.90 -11.38
CA VAL A 25 14.44 11.42 -10.10
C VAL A 25 15.04 10.29 -9.26
N LEU A 26 16.33 10.41 -8.92
CA LEU A 26 17.05 9.48 -8.06
C LEU A 26 17.03 9.97 -6.61
N ILE A 27 16.55 9.15 -5.69
CA ILE A 27 16.29 9.54 -4.30
C ILE A 27 16.95 8.56 -3.33
N SER A 28 17.72 9.08 -2.36
CA SER A 28 18.25 8.30 -1.25
C SER A 28 17.41 8.49 0.01
N ARG A 29 16.96 7.41 0.67
CA ARG A 29 16.17 7.50 1.91
C ARG A 29 16.63 6.49 2.95
N PRO A 30 16.32 6.69 4.24
CA PRO A 30 16.59 5.70 5.28
C PRO A 30 15.84 4.38 5.01
N CYS A 31 16.50 3.27 5.29
CA CYS A 31 15.95 1.92 5.25
C CYS A 31 16.67 1.09 6.33
N ALA A 32 16.11 1.08 7.55
CA ALA A 32 16.77 0.45 8.71
C ALA A 32 17.04 -1.05 8.54
N GLN A 33 16.28 -1.73 7.68
CA GLN A 33 16.45 -3.17 7.40
C GLN A 33 17.61 -3.46 6.44
N ALA A 34 18.08 -2.46 5.67
CA ALA A 34 19.18 -2.60 4.73
C ALA A 34 20.56 -2.53 5.43
N VAL A 35 20.82 -3.46 6.35
CA VAL A 35 22.02 -3.49 7.21
C VAL A 35 23.28 -4.02 6.52
N TRP A 36 23.15 -4.54 5.30
CA TRP A 36 24.26 -5.03 4.49
C TRP A 36 24.99 -3.89 3.79
N ARG A 37 26.15 -4.18 3.18
CA ARG A 37 26.91 -3.18 2.41
C ARG A 37 26.25 -2.92 1.05
N PRO A 38 26.19 -1.67 0.57
CA PRO A 38 25.71 -1.34 -0.77
C PRO A 38 26.43 -2.14 -1.86
N SER A 39 25.69 -2.57 -2.88
CA SER A 39 26.27 -3.30 -4.02
C SER A 39 26.84 -2.34 -5.07
N CYS A 40 26.26 -1.15 -5.20
CA CYS A 40 26.74 -0.11 -6.09
C CYS A 40 27.91 0.68 -5.47
N PRO A 41 28.85 1.17 -6.28
CA PRO A 41 29.89 2.10 -5.82
C PRO A 41 29.30 3.37 -5.22
N LYS A 42 30.05 3.99 -4.30
CA LYS A 42 29.68 5.26 -3.66
C LYS A 42 29.34 6.37 -4.67
N SER A 43 30.02 6.39 -5.82
CA SER A 43 29.78 7.36 -6.90
C SER A 43 28.38 7.29 -7.50
N VAL A 44 27.68 6.15 -7.40
CA VAL A 44 26.28 6.01 -7.81
C VAL A 44 25.35 6.66 -6.77
N TRP A 45 25.63 6.45 -5.49
CA TRP A 45 24.86 7.05 -4.39
C TRP A 45 25.02 8.57 -4.34
N GLU A 46 26.21 9.09 -4.64
CA GLU A 46 26.50 10.54 -4.74
C GLU A 46 25.76 11.24 -5.89
N GLN A 47 25.17 10.48 -6.83
CA GLN A 47 24.33 11.01 -7.89
C GLN A 47 22.87 11.23 -7.47
N ALA A 48 22.47 10.86 -6.24
CA ALA A 48 21.11 11.09 -5.76
C ALA A 48 20.72 12.57 -5.93
N ASP A 49 19.59 12.82 -6.58
CA ASP A 49 19.04 14.15 -6.81
C ASP A 49 18.49 14.75 -5.53
N ALA A 50 17.91 13.89 -4.68
CA ALA A 50 17.41 14.23 -3.37
C ALA A 50 17.78 13.15 -2.34
N SER A 51 17.98 13.55 -1.10
CA SER A 51 18.25 12.66 0.03
C SER A 51 17.40 13.05 1.22
N PHE A 52 16.79 12.07 1.89
CA PHE A 52 16.06 12.27 3.13
C PHE A 52 16.87 11.78 4.34
N THR A 53 16.81 12.53 5.44
CA THR A 53 17.28 12.15 6.78
C THR A 53 16.27 12.58 7.83
N ARG A 54 16.19 11.84 8.95
CA ARG A 54 15.34 12.20 10.10
C ARG A 54 16.03 13.12 11.10
N GLU A 55 17.34 13.32 10.94
CA GLU A 55 18.17 14.08 11.88
C GLU A 55 18.09 15.60 11.65
N GLN A 56 17.60 16.03 10.49
CA GLN A 56 17.53 17.44 10.10
C GLN A 56 16.08 17.92 10.03
N GLN A 57 15.85 19.17 10.44
CA GLN A 57 14.55 19.84 10.27
C GLN A 57 14.15 19.90 8.80
N GLY A 58 12.95 19.42 8.46
CA GLY A 58 12.46 19.28 7.07
C GLY A 58 13.02 18.07 6.31
N GLY A 59 14.15 17.50 6.77
CA GLY A 59 14.70 16.20 6.38
C GLY A 59 15.23 16.05 4.96
N TRP A 60 14.87 16.92 4.00
CA TRP A 60 15.29 16.81 2.60
C TRP A 60 16.49 17.67 2.25
N SER A 61 17.45 17.07 1.55
CA SER A 61 18.58 17.73 0.89
C SER A 61 18.52 17.50 -0.61
N PHE A 62 18.77 18.54 -1.42
CA PHE A 62 18.65 18.48 -2.88
C PHE A 62 19.99 18.82 -3.55
N ARG A 63 20.50 17.90 -4.38
CA ARG A 63 21.71 18.10 -5.18
C ARG A 63 21.42 18.96 -6.43
N ARG A 64 20.21 18.83 -6.98
CA ARG A 64 19.69 19.68 -8.05
C ARG A 64 18.24 20.06 -7.77
N LYS A 65 17.75 21.07 -8.50
CA LYS A 65 16.32 21.38 -8.52
C LYS A 65 15.56 20.20 -9.13
N ILE A 66 14.64 19.62 -8.38
CA ILE A 66 13.67 18.63 -8.85
C ILE A 66 12.28 19.26 -8.95
N PRO A 67 11.34 18.68 -9.72
CA PRO A 67 9.95 19.12 -9.71
C PRO A 67 9.35 19.00 -8.29
N SER A 68 8.42 19.91 -7.94
CA SER A 68 7.68 19.83 -6.68
C SER A 68 6.77 18.60 -6.63
N GLU A 69 6.29 18.17 -7.79
CA GLU A 69 5.55 16.93 -8.01
C GLU A 69 5.84 16.40 -9.41
N TRP A 70 5.81 15.08 -9.60
CA TRP A 70 5.97 14.43 -10.90
C TRP A 70 5.21 13.11 -10.95
N THR A 71 5.05 12.53 -12.13
CA THR A 71 4.36 11.24 -12.29
C THR A 71 5.36 10.09 -12.37
N CYS A 72 5.05 8.99 -11.68
CA CYS A 72 5.78 7.73 -11.76
C CYS A 72 4.80 6.56 -11.90
N ASP A 73 5.10 5.60 -12.78
CA ASP A 73 4.44 4.31 -12.82
C ASP A 73 5.05 3.39 -11.76
N VAL A 74 4.21 2.89 -10.87
CA VAL A 74 4.55 1.85 -9.91
C VAL A 74 3.59 0.69 -10.12
N GLY A 75 4.11 -0.48 -10.51
CA GLY A 75 3.30 -1.69 -10.65
C GLY A 75 2.14 -1.57 -11.64
N GLY A 76 2.23 -0.72 -12.66
CA GLY A 76 1.17 -0.47 -13.63
C GLY A 76 0.12 0.54 -13.17
N VAL A 77 0.38 1.30 -12.09
CA VAL A 77 -0.47 2.38 -11.58
C VAL A 77 0.34 3.68 -11.56
N LEU A 78 -0.21 4.74 -12.15
CA LEU A 78 0.43 6.06 -12.16
C LEU A 78 0.17 6.78 -10.83
N PHE A 79 1.21 7.32 -10.23
CA PHE A 79 1.13 8.11 -9.01
C PHE A 79 1.72 9.50 -9.24
N THR A 80 1.09 10.50 -8.65
CA THR A 80 1.74 11.78 -8.36
C THR A 80 2.70 11.56 -7.19
N ILE A 81 3.99 11.70 -7.45
CA ILE A 81 5.09 11.61 -6.50
C ILE A 81 5.45 13.02 -6.02
N ARG A 82 5.60 13.20 -4.71
CA ARG A 82 6.16 14.43 -4.14
C ARG A 82 6.83 14.16 -2.78
N PRO A 83 7.94 14.85 -2.47
CA PRO A 83 8.54 14.85 -1.15
C PRO A 83 7.53 15.31 -0.08
N THR A 84 7.45 14.58 1.03
CA THR A 84 6.69 15.00 2.22
C THR A 84 7.64 15.22 3.39
N ASP A 85 7.21 15.99 4.39
CA ASP A 85 8.03 16.29 5.57
C ASP A 85 8.45 15.02 6.37
N PHE A 86 7.77 13.89 6.14
CA PHE A 86 8.02 12.60 6.79
C PHE A 86 8.91 11.65 5.95
N GLY A 87 9.37 12.08 4.78
CA GLY A 87 10.22 11.27 3.88
C GLY A 87 9.46 10.25 3.03
N HIS A 88 8.13 10.22 3.12
CA HIS A 88 7.27 9.46 2.20
C HIS A 88 7.11 10.22 0.88
N LEU A 89 6.78 9.48 -0.17
CA LEU A 89 6.70 9.98 -1.54
C LEU A 89 5.29 9.88 -2.16
N GLY A 90 4.31 9.40 -1.38
CA GLY A 90 2.94 9.18 -1.85
C GLY A 90 2.68 7.79 -2.42
N VAL A 91 3.62 6.86 -2.32
CA VAL A 91 3.44 5.46 -2.73
C VAL A 91 4.41 4.55 -1.97
N PHE A 92 4.00 3.30 -1.76
CA PHE A 92 4.80 2.21 -1.17
C PHE A 92 4.98 1.12 -2.24
N PRO A 93 6.09 1.15 -3.00
CA PRO A 93 6.30 0.26 -4.15
C PRO A 93 6.28 -1.24 -3.84
N GLU A 94 6.59 -1.62 -2.60
CA GLU A 94 6.48 -3.00 -2.11
C GLU A 94 5.07 -3.59 -2.24
N HIS A 95 4.03 -2.77 -2.36
CA HIS A 95 2.65 -3.21 -2.56
C HIS A 95 2.32 -3.56 -4.02
N ALA A 96 3.23 -3.35 -4.98
CA ALA A 96 2.97 -3.61 -6.39
C ALA A 96 2.55 -5.07 -6.66
N PHE A 97 3.15 -6.05 -5.97
CA PHE A 97 2.74 -7.46 -6.11
C PHE A 97 1.32 -7.69 -5.58
N ALA A 98 0.94 -7.02 -4.49
CA ALA A 98 -0.40 -7.12 -3.91
C ALA A 98 -1.44 -6.57 -4.87
N TRP A 99 -1.17 -5.47 -5.55
CA TRP A 99 -2.06 -4.90 -6.58
C TRP A 99 -2.32 -5.87 -7.72
N GLN A 100 -1.26 -6.54 -8.22
CA GLN A 100 -1.39 -7.58 -9.24
C GLN A 100 -2.21 -8.77 -8.75
N TRP A 101 -1.95 -9.22 -7.51
CA TRP A 101 -2.71 -10.29 -6.88
C TRP A 101 -4.20 -9.95 -6.75
N LEU A 102 -4.52 -8.75 -6.27
CA LEU A 102 -5.89 -8.24 -6.12
C LEU A 102 -6.62 -8.16 -7.47
N GLN A 103 -5.94 -7.65 -8.51
CA GLN A 103 -6.48 -7.60 -9.86
C GLN A 103 -6.78 -8.99 -10.41
N GLN A 104 -5.90 -9.96 -10.16
CA GLN A 104 -6.12 -11.33 -10.60
C GLN A 104 -7.33 -11.95 -9.88
N ARG A 105 -7.43 -11.80 -8.55
CA ARG A 105 -8.60 -12.29 -7.79
C ARG A 105 -9.91 -11.66 -8.24
N ALA A 106 -9.90 -10.36 -8.54
CA ALA A 106 -11.07 -9.68 -9.09
C ALA A 106 -11.51 -10.26 -10.45
N LYS A 107 -10.57 -10.54 -11.35
CA LYS A 107 -10.84 -11.17 -12.65
C LYS A 107 -11.34 -12.60 -12.50
N ASP A 108 -10.72 -13.38 -11.61
CA ASP A 108 -11.07 -14.79 -11.36
C ASP A 108 -12.50 -14.95 -10.84
N ALA A 109 -13.04 -13.94 -10.15
CA ALA A 109 -14.40 -13.98 -9.62
C ALA A 109 -15.49 -13.95 -10.70
N LYS A 110 -15.16 -13.60 -11.96
CA LYS A 110 -16.09 -13.56 -13.11
C LYS A 110 -17.39 -12.76 -12.86
N ARG A 111 -17.33 -11.78 -11.95
CA ARG A 111 -18.41 -10.85 -11.63
C ARG A 111 -17.82 -9.52 -11.15
N ALA A 112 -18.60 -8.45 -11.21
CA ALA A 112 -18.19 -7.20 -10.57
C ALA A 112 -18.08 -7.42 -9.05
N LEU A 113 -16.98 -6.96 -8.46
CA LEU A 113 -16.74 -7.01 -7.02
C LEU A 113 -16.91 -5.62 -6.42
N ASN A 114 -17.60 -5.55 -5.28
CA ASN A 114 -17.58 -4.37 -4.41
C ASN A 114 -16.52 -4.56 -3.32
N VAL A 115 -15.44 -3.78 -3.36
CA VAL A 115 -14.26 -3.95 -2.51
C VAL A 115 -14.10 -2.78 -1.54
N LEU A 116 -13.82 -3.08 -0.28
CA LEU A 116 -13.48 -2.10 0.74
C LEU A 116 -11.96 -2.01 0.91
N ASN A 117 -11.38 -0.84 0.71
CA ASN A 117 -9.96 -0.57 0.97
C ASN A 117 -9.84 0.33 2.21
N LEU A 118 -9.21 -0.19 3.26
CA LEU A 118 -9.05 0.43 4.57
C LEU A 118 -7.61 0.90 4.78
N PHE A 119 -7.43 2.06 5.42
CA PHE A 119 -6.12 2.74 5.50
C PHE A 119 -5.54 2.97 4.11
N ALA A 120 -6.41 3.39 3.20
CA ALA A 120 -6.19 3.31 1.77
C ALA A 120 -5.12 4.28 1.22
N TYR A 121 -4.65 5.21 2.05
CA TYR A 121 -3.57 6.14 1.75
C TYR A 121 -3.81 6.88 0.41
N SER A 122 -2.79 6.96 -0.45
CA SER A 122 -2.86 7.57 -1.78
C SER A 122 -3.52 6.69 -2.84
N GLY A 123 -4.12 5.56 -2.44
CA GLY A 123 -5.06 4.79 -3.25
C GLY A 123 -4.50 3.67 -4.11
N GLY A 124 -3.28 3.18 -3.90
CA GLY A 124 -2.68 2.18 -4.79
C GLY A 124 -3.56 0.95 -5.06
N ALA A 125 -4.06 0.28 -4.01
CA ALA A 125 -4.98 -0.84 -4.16
C ALA A 125 -6.34 -0.42 -4.76
N THR A 126 -6.86 0.75 -4.39
CA THR A 126 -8.10 1.31 -4.95
C THR A 126 -8.00 1.47 -6.46
N LEU A 127 -6.90 2.05 -6.96
CA LEU A 127 -6.67 2.30 -8.37
C LEU A 127 -6.47 0.99 -9.12
N ALA A 128 -5.67 0.07 -8.56
CA ALA A 128 -5.45 -1.24 -9.16
C ALA A 128 -6.76 -2.01 -9.37
N LEU A 129 -7.64 -2.04 -8.37
CA LEU A 129 -8.95 -2.70 -8.44
C LEU A 129 -9.91 -1.99 -9.39
N ALA A 130 -9.98 -0.66 -9.35
CA ALA A 130 -10.83 0.12 -10.24
C ALA A 130 -10.44 -0.06 -11.72
N LYS A 131 -9.14 -0.23 -12.05
CA LYS A 131 -8.67 -0.53 -13.42
C LYS A 131 -9.22 -1.83 -13.99
N VAL A 132 -9.64 -2.78 -13.14
CA VAL A 132 -10.22 -4.06 -13.57
C VAL A 132 -11.74 -4.10 -13.37
N GLY A 133 -12.38 -2.94 -13.14
CA GLY A 133 -13.82 -2.80 -13.12
C GLY A 133 -14.48 -3.05 -11.75
N CYS A 134 -13.72 -3.12 -10.65
CA CYS A 134 -14.32 -3.20 -9.32
C CYS A 134 -15.00 -1.89 -8.91
N GLU A 135 -16.10 -2.00 -8.16
CA GLU A 135 -16.59 -0.91 -7.31
C GLU A 135 -15.72 -0.87 -6.06
N VAL A 136 -15.22 0.32 -5.68
CA VAL A 136 -14.29 0.42 -4.56
C VAL A 136 -14.75 1.47 -3.56
N CYS A 137 -14.87 1.08 -2.29
CA CYS A 137 -14.96 2.01 -1.18
C CYS A 137 -13.56 2.28 -0.64
N HIS A 138 -13.02 3.47 -0.90
CA HIS A 138 -11.74 3.94 -0.40
C HIS A 138 -11.94 4.67 0.93
N LEU A 139 -11.28 4.20 1.99
CA LEU A 139 -11.35 4.82 3.32
C LEU A 139 -9.95 5.14 3.85
N ASP A 140 -9.78 6.39 4.26
CA ASP A 140 -8.62 6.84 5.03
C ASP A 140 -9.04 7.96 6.00
N ALA A 141 -8.43 8.05 7.18
CA ALA A 141 -8.74 9.11 8.14
C ALA A 141 -8.19 10.48 7.69
N SER A 142 -7.19 10.50 6.81
CA SER A 142 -6.55 11.72 6.32
C SER A 142 -7.24 12.24 5.07
N LYS A 143 -7.97 13.36 5.21
CA LYS A 143 -8.56 14.10 4.08
C LYS A 143 -7.52 14.38 2.98
N LYS A 144 -6.30 14.75 3.37
CA LYS A 144 -5.19 15.03 2.44
C LYS A 144 -4.82 13.80 1.61
N MET A 145 -4.84 12.60 2.19
CA MET A 145 -4.53 11.36 1.46
C MET A 145 -5.67 10.94 0.54
N VAL A 146 -6.92 11.10 0.96
CA VAL A 146 -8.08 10.86 0.10
C VAL A 146 -8.11 11.81 -1.09
N GLU A 147 -7.76 13.08 -0.91
CA GLU A 147 -7.61 14.05 -2.01
C GLU A 147 -6.48 13.65 -2.96
N TRP A 148 -5.34 13.20 -2.44
CA TRP A 148 -4.23 12.70 -3.26
C TRP A 148 -4.63 11.44 -4.04
N ALA A 149 -5.37 10.51 -3.42
CA ALA A 149 -5.90 9.34 -4.09
C ALA A 149 -6.87 9.67 -5.23
N ARG A 150 -7.70 10.71 -5.06
CA ARG A 150 -8.56 11.25 -6.13
C ARG A 150 -7.76 11.84 -7.29
N GLN A 151 -6.68 12.57 -7.00
CA GLN A 151 -5.77 13.07 -8.03
C GLN A 151 -5.13 11.91 -8.80
N ASN A 152 -4.67 10.88 -8.10
CA ASN A 152 -4.15 9.67 -8.74
C ASN A 152 -5.23 8.93 -9.55
N ALA A 153 -6.49 8.92 -9.13
CA ALA A 153 -7.59 8.37 -9.92
C ALA A 153 -7.77 9.11 -11.25
N ASN A 154 -7.77 10.44 -11.23
CA ASN A 154 -7.82 11.25 -12.45
C ASN A 154 -6.63 10.97 -13.37
N LEU A 155 -5.41 10.87 -12.81
CA LEU A 155 -4.18 10.55 -13.54
C LEU A 155 -4.25 9.19 -14.25
N ASN A 156 -4.97 8.23 -13.67
CA ASN A 156 -5.18 6.91 -14.25
C ASN A 156 -6.46 6.81 -15.12
N GLN A 157 -7.11 7.93 -15.45
CA GLN A 157 -8.37 7.98 -16.22
C GLN A 157 -9.54 7.25 -15.52
N LEU A 158 -9.52 7.22 -14.18
CA LEU A 158 -10.52 6.57 -13.34
C LEU A 158 -11.49 7.57 -12.69
N ALA A 159 -11.59 8.80 -13.20
CA ALA A 159 -12.47 9.83 -12.67
C ALA A 159 -13.95 9.40 -12.66
N GLY A 160 -14.37 8.63 -13.67
CA GLY A 160 -15.71 8.06 -13.79
C GLY A 160 -15.87 6.65 -13.21
N ALA A 161 -14.81 6.07 -12.65
CA ALA A 161 -14.89 4.74 -12.03
C ALA A 161 -15.74 4.80 -10.74
N PRO A 162 -16.46 3.72 -10.39
CA PRO A 162 -17.32 3.67 -9.20
C PRO A 162 -16.49 3.59 -7.90
N ILE A 163 -15.86 4.71 -7.53
CA ILE A 163 -15.06 4.83 -6.31
C ILE A 163 -15.78 5.72 -5.29
N ARG A 164 -16.17 5.12 -4.16
CA ARG A 164 -16.70 5.84 -3.01
C ARG A 164 -15.57 6.26 -2.09
N TRP A 165 -15.35 7.57 -1.96
CA TRP A 165 -14.27 8.14 -1.16
C TRP A 165 -14.77 8.56 0.23
N ILE A 166 -14.19 7.99 1.28
CA ILE A 166 -14.59 8.19 2.67
C ILE A 166 -13.41 8.74 3.48
N VAL A 167 -13.69 9.81 4.25
CA VAL A 167 -12.77 10.35 5.26
C VAL A 167 -13.39 10.08 6.63
N ASP A 168 -12.93 9.04 7.32
CA ASP A 168 -13.47 8.67 8.63
C ASP A 168 -12.52 7.74 9.41
N ASP A 169 -12.81 7.54 10.69
CA ASP A 169 -12.22 6.46 11.48
C ASP A 169 -12.73 5.09 11.00
N VAL A 170 -11.81 4.14 10.89
CA VAL A 170 -12.08 2.82 10.30
C VAL A 170 -13.11 2.02 11.09
N GLN A 171 -13.00 1.99 12.43
CA GLN A 171 -13.90 1.17 13.25
C GLN A 171 -15.30 1.80 13.29
N LYS A 172 -15.38 3.12 13.46
CA LYS A 172 -16.66 3.86 13.40
C LYS A 172 -17.36 3.67 12.07
N PHE A 173 -16.60 3.73 10.97
CA PHE A 173 -17.14 3.46 9.65
C PHE A 173 -17.66 2.04 9.51
N LEU A 174 -16.86 1.02 9.86
CA LEU A 174 -17.28 -0.37 9.77
C LEU A 174 -18.55 -0.64 10.57
N ARG A 175 -18.64 -0.16 11.82
CA ARG A 175 -19.85 -0.30 12.64
C ARG A 175 -21.08 0.35 12.01
N ARG A 176 -20.94 1.47 11.30
CA ARG A 176 -22.06 2.09 10.56
C ARG A 176 -22.43 1.28 9.32
N GLU A 177 -21.47 0.74 8.59
CA GLU A 177 -21.74 -0.14 7.45
C GLU A 177 -22.44 -1.43 7.87
N ILE A 178 -22.04 -2.03 8.99
CA ILE A 178 -22.74 -3.18 9.61
C ILE A 178 -24.19 -2.82 9.90
N ARG A 179 -24.43 -1.71 10.63
CA ARG A 179 -25.80 -1.23 10.96
C ARG A 179 -26.65 -0.96 9.72
N ARG A 180 -26.03 -0.53 8.61
CA ARG A 180 -26.71 -0.27 7.33
C ARG A 180 -26.91 -1.52 6.48
N GLY A 181 -26.40 -2.67 6.91
CA GLY A 181 -26.46 -3.91 6.11
C GLY A 181 -25.59 -3.87 4.86
N ARG A 182 -24.60 -2.96 4.77
CA ARG A 182 -23.67 -2.91 3.63
C ARG A 182 -22.75 -4.12 3.64
N ARG A 183 -22.39 -4.60 2.45
CA ARG A 183 -21.60 -5.81 2.25
C ARG A 183 -20.55 -5.61 1.16
N TYR A 184 -19.40 -6.25 1.33
CA TYR A 184 -18.27 -6.18 0.42
C TYR A 184 -17.79 -7.57 0.04
N ASP A 185 -17.41 -7.74 -1.21
CA ASP A 185 -16.87 -8.99 -1.73
C ASP A 185 -15.37 -9.11 -1.50
N GLY A 186 -14.68 -8.00 -1.25
CA GLY A 186 -13.26 -8.00 -0.95
C GLY A 186 -12.94 -6.96 0.11
N ILE A 187 -11.93 -7.23 0.92
CA ILE A 187 -11.37 -6.24 1.84
C ILE A 187 -9.84 -6.19 1.66
N VAL A 188 -9.30 -4.98 1.61
CA VAL A 188 -7.86 -4.70 1.68
C VAL A 188 -7.60 -3.86 2.91
N LEU A 189 -6.61 -4.23 3.72
CA LEU A 189 -6.23 -3.54 4.95
C LEU A 189 -4.72 -3.32 4.99
N ASP A 190 -4.30 -2.08 5.25
CA ASP A 190 -2.90 -1.74 5.54
C ASP A 190 -2.78 -0.91 6.85
N PRO A 191 -3.15 -1.48 8.01
CA PRO A 191 -3.17 -0.76 9.27
C PRO A 191 -1.77 -0.26 9.67
N PRO A 192 -1.63 1.00 10.12
CA PRO A 192 -0.37 1.51 10.65
C PRO A 192 -0.10 0.91 12.05
N SER A 193 1.16 0.88 12.49
CA SER A 193 1.49 0.48 13.88
C SER A 193 0.77 1.36 14.91
N PHE A 194 0.68 2.65 14.59
CA PHE A 194 -0.01 3.67 15.36
C PHE A 194 -0.71 4.64 14.42
N GLY A 195 -1.97 4.95 14.71
CA GLY A 195 -2.78 5.86 13.91
C GLY A 195 -3.66 6.77 14.76
N ARG A 196 -4.20 7.79 14.11
CA ARG A 196 -5.25 8.64 14.69
C ARG A 196 -6.43 8.74 13.73
N GLY A 197 -7.63 8.51 14.24
CA GLY A 197 -8.89 8.71 13.52
C GLY A 197 -9.19 10.19 13.29
N THR A 198 -10.27 10.46 12.55
CA THR A 198 -10.68 11.83 12.18
C THR A 198 -10.96 12.74 13.37
N ASN A 199 -11.38 12.18 14.51
CA ASN A 199 -11.60 12.90 15.77
C ASN A 199 -10.56 12.53 16.84
N GLN A 200 -9.32 12.24 16.43
CA GLN A 200 -8.19 11.90 17.31
C GLN A 200 -8.35 10.56 18.06
N GLU A 201 -9.21 9.67 17.59
CA GLU A 201 -9.32 8.30 18.11
C GLU A 201 -7.98 7.59 17.97
N LEU A 202 -7.53 6.90 19.02
CA LEU A 202 -6.27 6.20 19.00
C LEU A 202 -6.43 4.84 18.33
N PHE A 203 -5.58 4.52 17.35
CA PHE A 203 -5.43 3.17 16.83
C PHE A 203 -4.03 2.66 17.15
N LYS A 204 -3.95 1.46 17.74
CA LYS A 204 -2.71 0.71 17.98
C LYS A 204 -2.92 -0.71 17.50
N ILE A 205 -2.10 -1.13 16.54
CA ILE A 205 -2.25 -2.44 15.92
C ILE A 205 -2.23 -3.58 16.96
N ASP A 206 -1.37 -3.47 17.98
CA ASP A 206 -1.22 -4.48 19.05
C ASP A 206 -2.48 -4.70 19.89
N ASN A 207 -3.36 -3.70 19.95
CA ASN A 207 -4.59 -3.75 20.74
C ASN A 207 -5.82 -3.98 19.86
N ASP A 208 -5.84 -3.37 18.68
CA ASP A 208 -7.08 -3.15 17.93
C ASP A 208 -7.22 -4.05 16.69
N LEU A 209 -6.17 -4.77 16.27
CA LEU A 209 -6.18 -5.51 15.00
C LEU A 209 -7.21 -6.64 14.98
N ILE A 210 -7.35 -7.41 16.06
CA ILE A 210 -8.31 -8.52 16.13
C ILE A 210 -9.74 -7.99 16.03
N GLU A 211 -10.08 -6.99 16.84
CA GLU A 211 -11.41 -6.37 16.79
C GLU A 211 -11.70 -5.75 15.41
N LEU A 212 -10.70 -5.11 14.79
CA LEU A 212 -10.82 -4.59 13.44
C LEU A 212 -11.13 -5.71 12.43
N LEU A 213 -10.45 -6.85 12.51
CA LEU A 213 -10.70 -7.99 11.62
C LEU A 213 -12.08 -8.61 11.85
N ASP A 214 -12.56 -8.69 13.09
CA ASP A 214 -13.91 -9.13 13.41
C ASP A 214 -14.98 -8.24 12.78
N LEU A 215 -14.77 -6.91 12.83
CA LEU A 215 -15.64 -5.95 12.15
C LEU A 215 -15.60 -6.11 10.62
N CYS A 216 -14.41 -6.39 10.07
CA CYS A 216 -14.25 -6.64 8.63
C CYS A 216 -15.02 -7.90 8.20
N TRP A 217 -14.93 -8.98 8.97
CA TRP A 217 -15.64 -10.21 8.66
C TRP A 217 -17.18 -10.05 8.70
N GLN A 218 -17.69 -9.19 9.57
CA GLN A 218 -19.12 -8.87 9.65
C GLN A 218 -19.65 -8.06 8.47
N VAL A 219 -18.78 -7.33 7.74
CA VAL A 219 -19.17 -6.59 6.53
C VAL A 219 -18.87 -7.35 5.24
N LEU A 220 -18.28 -8.54 5.29
CA LEU A 220 -18.12 -9.38 4.10
C LEU A 220 -19.48 -9.88 3.59
N SER A 221 -19.62 -9.93 2.27
CA SER A 221 -20.77 -10.53 1.61
C SER A 221 -20.83 -12.05 1.89
N PRO A 222 -21.97 -12.71 1.66
CA PRO A 222 -22.07 -14.17 1.86
C PRO A 222 -21.08 -14.98 1.01
N ASN A 223 -20.65 -14.44 -0.14
CA ASN A 223 -19.70 -15.08 -1.06
C ASN A 223 -18.51 -14.13 -1.31
N PRO A 224 -17.69 -13.85 -0.28
CA PRO A 224 -16.56 -12.96 -0.45
C PRO A 224 -15.49 -13.65 -1.31
N ALA A 225 -14.74 -12.86 -2.07
CA ALA A 225 -13.66 -13.32 -2.92
C ALA A 225 -12.33 -13.34 -2.16
N PHE A 226 -12.02 -12.30 -1.39
CA PHE A 226 -10.73 -12.20 -0.70
C PHE A 226 -10.74 -11.24 0.51
N VAL A 227 -9.77 -11.45 1.40
CA VAL A 227 -9.29 -10.47 2.37
C VAL A 227 -7.78 -10.40 2.27
N PHE A 228 -7.22 -9.20 2.13
CA PHE A 228 -5.78 -8.96 2.07
C PHE A 228 -5.35 -8.04 3.20
N LEU A 229 -4.45 -8.51 4.06
CA LEU A 229 -3.87 -7.75 5.16
C LEU A 229 -2.36 -7.61 4.93
N SER A 230 -1.88 -6.38 4.83
CA SER A 230 -0.45 -6.06 4.90
C SER A 230 -0.10 -5.45 6.25
N CYS A 231 1.15 -5.62 6.68
CA CYS A 231 1.64 -5.03 7.90
C CYS A 231 3.13 -4.68 7.81
N HIS A 232 3.46 -3.44 8.20
CA HIS A 232 4.84 -2.92 8.24
C HIS A 232 5.42 -2.89 9.66
N THR A 233 4.63 -3.30 10.67
CA THR A 233 5.02 -3.25 12.08
C THR A 233 6.02 -4.37 12.39
N PRO A 234 7.20 -4.06 12.98
CA PRO A 234 8.14 -5.08 13.42
C PRO A 234 7.48 -6.12 14.35
N GLY A 235 7.84 -7.40 14.18
CA GLY A 235 7.27 -8.51 14.95
C GLY A 235 6.03 -9.16 14.31
N TYR A 236 5.36 -8.50 13.37
CA TYR A 236 4.27 -9.09 12.59
C TYR A 236 4.82 -9.87 11.40
N THR A 237 5.45 -11.00 11.71
CA THR A 237 5.97 -11.94 10.70
C THR A 237 4.83 -12.61 9.93
N PRO A 238 5.10 -13.27 8.78
CA PRO A 238 4.09 -14.02 8.06
C PRO A 238 3.34 -15.04 8.93
N ILE A 239 4.05 -15.71 9.85
CA ILE A 239 3.48 -16.68 10.81
C ILE A 239 2.51 -15.98 11.77
N VAL A 240 2.87 -14.81 12.29
CA VAL A 240 2.00 -14.05 13.20
C VAL A 240 0.73 -13.62 12.47
N LEU A 241 0.84 -13.11 11.24
CA LEU A 241 -0.32 -12.72 10.44
C LEU A 241 -1.20 -13.92 10.07
N GLU A 242 -0.63 -15.10 9.82
CA GLU A 242 -1.37 -16.34 9.59
C GLU A 242 -2.18 -16.74 10.82
N ASN A 243 -1.56 -16.73 12.01
CA ASN A 243 -2.22 -17.04 13.26
C ASN A 243 -3.36 -16.05 13.57
N ILE A 244 -3.18 -14.77 13.24
CA ILE A 244 -4.21 -13.75 13.43
C ILE A 244 -5.36 -13.98 12.45
N LEU A 245 -5.07 -14.12 11.16
CA LEU A 245 -6.11 -14.21 10.14
C LEU A 245 -6.89 -15.52 10.25
N SER A 246 -6.25 -16.63 10.65
CA SER A 246 -6.91 -17.93 10.86
C SER A 246 -7.93 -17.95 12.01
N GLN A 247 -7.85 -17.01 12.96
CA GLN A 247 -8.85 -16.89 14.03
C GLN A 247 -10.17 -16.26 13.54
N CYS A 248 -10.11 -15.40 12.51
CA CYS A 248 -11.29 -14.75 11.93
C CYS A 248 -11.78 -15.47 10.67
N ALA A 249 -10.86 -16.07 9.91
CA ALA A 249 -11.14 -16.69 8.64
C ALA A 249 -12.01 -17.95 8.78
N LYS A 250 -13.05 -18.02 7.94
CA LYS A 250 -13.82 -19.26 7.71
C LYS A 250 -13.14 -20.09 6.61
N ASP A 251 -13.76 -21.21 6.24
CA ASP A 251 -13.38 -22.06 5.12
C ASP A 251 -12.81 -21.27 3.93
N GLY A 252 -11.63 -21.66 3.44
CA GLY A 252 -10.93 -20.97 2.38
C GLY A 252 -9.44 -21.30 2.39
N ARG A 253 -8.66 -20.58 1.57
CA ARG A 253 -7.22 -20.76 1.49
C ARG A 253 -6.51 -19.52 2.04
N LEU A 254 -5.60 -19.73 2.98
CA LEU A 254 -4.67 -18.72 3.46
C LEU A 254 -3.35 -18.77 2.67
N SER A 255 -2.77 -17.59 2.44
CA SER A 255 -1.43 -17.41 1.90
C SER A 255 -0.75 -16.29 2.65
N THR A 256 0.44 -16.54 3.16
CA THR A 256 1.24 -15.56 3.89
C THR A 256 2.63 -15.44 3.27
N GLY A 257 3.29 -14.31 3.50
CA GLY A 257 4.65 -14.10 3.01
C GLY A 257 5.20 -12.73 3.41
N GLU A 258 6.48 -12.54 3.12
CA GLU A 258 7.12 -11.22 3.25
C GLU A 258 6.86 -10.40 1.99
N MET A 259 6.56 -9.12 2.19
CA MET A 259 6.57 -8.14 1.12
C MET A 259 8.02 -7.72 0.88
N ARG A 260 8.41 -7.57 -0.38
CA ARG A 260 9.76 -7.14 -0.73
C ARG A 260 9.75 -6.22 -1.93
N ILE A 261 10.81 -5.43 -2.05
CA ILE A 261 11.11 -4.65 -3.23
C ILE A 261 12.30 -5.31 -3.93
N ASP A 262 12.08 -5.80 -5.14
CA ASP A 262 13.16 -6.32 -5.97
C ASP A 262 14.04 -5.16 -6.47
N ALA A 263 15.35 -5.31 -6.29
CA ALA A 263 16.33 -4.36 -6.78
C ALA A 263 16.69 -4.64 -8.25
N GLN A 264 17.34 -3.67 -8.90
CA GLN A 264 17.96 -3.89 -10.20
C GLN A 264 18.97 -5.05 -10.15
N PRO A 265 19.24 -5.71 -11.30
CA PRO A 265 20.24 -6.78 -11.35
C PRO A 265 21.58 -6.35 -10.75
N GLY A 266 22.12 -7.19 -9.85
CA GLY A 266 23.37 -6.93 -9.16
C GLY A 266 23.23 -6.24 -7.78
N SER A 267 22.03 -5.82 -7.40
CA SER A 267 21.72 -5.33 -6.05
C SER A 267 20.79 -6.28 -5.29
N LEU A 268 20.79 -6.20 -3.96
CA LEU A 268 19.99 -7.06 -3.09
C LEU A 268 18.57 -6.50 -2.89
N PRO A 269 17.53 -7.37 -2.86
CA PRO A 269 16.17 -6.94 -2.58
C PRO A 269 16.02 -6.47 -1.12
N ILE A 270 15.02 -5.63 -0.88
CA ILE A 270 14.71 -5.12 0.47
C ILE A 270 13.42 -5.78 0.99
N PRO A 271 13.43 -6.42 2.18
CA PRO A 271 12.18 -6.77 2.88
C PRO A 271 11.46 -5.49 3.30
N SER A 272 10.13 -5.46 3.18
CA SER A 272 9.33 -4.26 3.45
C SER A 272 7.96 -4.62 4.00
N GLY A 273 7.96 -5.38 5.10
CA GLY A 273 6.75 -5.83 5.80
C GLY A 273 6.32 -7.25 5.43
N SER A 274 5.15 -7.65 5.94
CA SER A 274 4.56 -8.97 5.74
C SER A 274 3.13 -8.84 5.22
N TYR A 275 2.59 -9.90 4.64
CA TYR A 275 1.18 -9.99 4.28
C TYR A 275 0.58 -11.33 4.71
N ALA A 276 -0.74 -11.31 4.91
CA ALA A 276 -1.59 -12.49 4.92
C ALA A 276 -2.83 -12.21 4.05
N ALA A 277 -3.16 -13.19 3.22
CA ALA A 277 -4.29 -13.13 2.32
C ALA A 277 -5.17 -14.37 2.53
N TRP A 278 -6.45 -14.13 2.75
CA TRP A 278 -7.48 -15.16 2.66
C TRP A 278 -8.16 -15.04 1.30
N GLN A 279 -8.39 -16.18 0.65
CA GLN A 279 -9.21 -16.25 -0.54
C GLN A 279 -10.23 -17.37 -0.38
N ASN A 280 -11.42 -17.13 -0.91
CA ASN A 280 -12.45 -18.16 -0.93
C ASN A 280 -12.03 -19.29 -1.86
N ASN A 281 -12.48 -20.51 -1.54
CA ASN A 281 -12.26 -21.64 -2.44
C ASN A 281 -13.08 -21.41 -3.72
N PRO A 282 -12.54 -21.74 -4.90
CA PRO A 282 -13.35 -21.73 -6.10
C PRO A 282 -14.57 -22.63 -5.87
N THR A 283 -15.77 -22.10 -6.11
CA THR A 283 -16.96 -22.95 -6.12
C THR A 283 -16.75 -23.99 -7.24
N PRO A 284 -16.94 -25.29 -6.96
CA PRO A 284 -16.77 -26.33 -7.97
C PRO A 284 -17.69 -26.13 -9.19
#